data_AF-A0A971AE25-F1
#
_entry.id   AF-A0A971AE25-F1
#
_cell.length_a   1.000
_cell.length_b   1.000
_cell.length_c   1.000
_cell.angle_alpha   90.00
_cell.angle_beta   90.00
_cell.angle_gamma   90.00
#
_symmetry.space_group_name_H-M   'P 1'
#
loop_
_entity.id
_entity.type
_entity.pdbx_description
1 polymer ?
#
loop_
_entity_poly.entity_id
_entity_poly.type
_entity_poly.pdbx_seq_one_letter_code
_entity_poly.pdbx_strand_id
1 'polypeptide(L)'
;MENNRKEQERAELHRTIWNMANDLRGSVDGWDFKQYVLGMLFYRYISENITAYINAGEWEAGNSEFDYAKLSDEEAEQAREDLVKTKGFFILPSELFEKVRTRAKDDENLNETLEQIFSNIEASAQGTESEDNFKGLFDDIDVNSNKLGNTVVKRNEKLVKLMNSVGEMKLG
;
A
#
# COMPACT_ATOMS: atom_id res chain seq x y z
N MET A 1 -10.84 12.66 27.10
CA MET A 1 -10.09 13.41 26.07
C MET A 1 -9.56 12.49 24.98
N GLU A 2 -8.98 11.34 25.32
CA GLU A 2 -8.51 10.32 24.35
C GLU A 2 -9.62 9.71 23.48
N ASN A 3 -10.82 9.50 24.04
CA ASN A 3 -11.97 8.98 23.28
C ASN A 3 -12.49 9.94 22.20
N ASN A 4 -12.50 11.26 22.50
CA ASN A 4 -12.88 12.29 21.52
C ASN A 4 -11.87 12.40 20.37
N ARG A 5 -10.58 12.15 20.64
CA ARG A 5 -9.53 12.19 19.62
C ARG A 5 -9.63 11.01 18.66
N LYS A 6 -9.85 9.79 19.18
CA LYS A 6 -10.13 8.61 18.36
C LYS A 6 -11.41 8.74 17.54
N GLU A 7 -12.46 9.34 18.10
CA GLU A 7 -13.70 9.61 17.36
C GLU A 7 -13.51 10.68 16.28
N GLN A 8 -12.71 11.72 16.53
CA GLN A 8 -12.35 12.74 15.54
C GLN A 8 -11.50 12.16 14.41
N GLU A 9 -10.46 11.38 14.72
CA GLU A 9 -9.62 10.70 13.74
C GLU A 9 -10.45 9.72 12.88
N ARG A 10 -11.37 8.97 13.51
CA ARG A 10 -12.29 8.08 12.80
C ARG A 10 -13.29 8.84 11.91
N ALA A 11 -13.78 9.99 12.37
CA ALA A 11 -14.67 10.84 11.58
C ALA A 11 -13.94 11.51 10.41
N GLU A 12 -12.69 11.94 10.59
CA GLU A 12 -11.83 12.46 9.52
C GLU A 12 -11.50 11.38 8.50
N LEU A 13 -11.17 10.17 8.95
CA LEU A 13 -10.95 9.02 8.10
C LEU A 13 -12.21 8.70 7.27
N HIS A 14 -13.36 8.57 7.93
CA HIS A 14 -14.63 8.32 7.25
C HIS A 14 -14.99 9.45 6.26
N ARG A 15 -14.77 10.72 6.62
CA ARG A 15 -15.02 11.86 5.73
C ARG A 15 -14.11 11.83 4.51
N THR A 16 -12.85 11.48 4.71
CA THR A 16 -11.85 11.42 3.64
C THR A 16 -12.18 10.28 2.68
N ILE A 17 -12.49 9.09 3.20
CA ILE A 17 -13.01 7.95 2.42
C ILE A 17 -14.28 8.33 1.66
N TRP A 18 -15.20 9.05 2.30
CA TRP A 18 -16.48 9.44 1.68
C TRP A 18 -16.31 10.49 0.56
N ASN A 19 -15.41 11.47 0.74
CA ASN A 19 -15.08 12.45 -0.30
C ASN A 19 -14.42 11.77 -1.51
N MET A 20 -13.45 10.88 -1.26
CA MET A 20 -12.86 10.01 -2.28
C MET A 20 -13.90 9.22 -3.07
N ALA A 21 -14.87 8.63 -2.34
CA ALA A 21 -15.95 7.88 -2.95
C ALA A 21 -16.81 8.78 -3.85
N ASN A 22 -17.02 10.06 -3.53
CA ASN A 22 -17.78 10.94 -4.41
C ASN A 22 -17.00 11.34 -5.68
N ASP A 23 -15.70 11.59 -5.57
CA ASP A 23 -14.87 12.00 -6.71
C ASP A 23 -14.67 10.87 -7.73
N LEU A 24 -14.78 9.61 -7.30
CA LEU A 24 -14.52 8.42 -8.12
C LEU A 24 -15.79 7.64 -8.52
N ARG A 25 -16.94 7.84 -7.85
CA ARG A 25 -18.24 7.17 -8.12
C ARG A 25 -18.85 7.46 -9.49
N GLY A 26 -18.32 8.43 -10.25
CA GLY A 26 -18.81 8.72 -11.60
C GLY A 26 -18.63 7.57 -12.60
N SER A 27 -17.71 6.62 -12.35
CA SER A 27 -17.40 5.53 -13.32
C SER A 27 -17.04 4.18 -12.70
N VAL A 28 -17.07 4.05 -11.38
CA VAL A 28 -16.87 2.79 -10.62
C VAL A 28 -18.09 2.59 -9.72
N ASP A 29 -18.65 1.38 -9.67
CA ASP A 29 -19.72 1.09 -8.72
C ASP A 29 -19.22 1.28 -7.27
N GLY A 30 -20.09 1.76 -6.39
CA GLY A 30 -19.70 2.16 -5.03
C GLY A 30 -19.14 1.00 -4.19
N TRP A 31 -19.53 -0.23 -4.51
CA TRP A 31 -19.02 -1.44 -3.87
C TRP A 31 -17.59 -1.78 -4.32
N ASP A 32 -17.33 -1.76 -5.62
CA ASP A 32 -15.98 -1.99 -6.17
C ASP A 32 -14.99 -0.95 -5.65
N PHE A 33 -15.42 0.31 -5.57
CA PHE A 33 -14.60 1.40 -5.05
C PHE A 33 -14.11 1.15 -3.62
N LYS A 34 -14.97 0.58 -2.76
CA LYS A 34 -14.60 0.26 -1.39
C LYS A 34 -13.43 -0.72 -1.34
N GLN A 35 -13.39 -1.71 -2.22
CA GLN A 35 -12.30 -2.70 -2.26
C GLN A 35 -10.98 -2.04 -2.69
N TYR A 36 -11.00 -1.20 -3.72
CA TYR A 36 -9.82 -0.44 -4.13
C TYR A 36 -9.26 0.45 -3.00
N VAL A 37 -10.12 1.16 -2.26
CA VAL A 37 -9.68 2.00 -1.14
C VAL A 37 -9.12 1.16 0.00
N LEU A 38 -9.83 0.10 0.42
CA LEU A 38 -9.37 -0.76 1.52
C LEU A 38 -8.05 -1.43 1.17
N GLY A 39 -7.92 -1.91 -0.06
CA GLY A 39 -6.71 -2.50 -0.58
C GLY A 39 -5.52 -1.55 -0.58
N MET A 40 -5.70 -0.34 -1.10
CA MET A 40 -4.64 0.68 -1.09
C MET A 40 -4.29 1.15 0.33
N LEU A 41 -5.28 1.26 1.22
CA LEU A 41 -5.03 1.56 2.63
C LEU A 41 -4.23 0.45 3.31
N PHE A 42 -4.55 -0.80 3.01
CA PHE A 42 -3.84 -1.93 3.54
C PHE A 42 -2.40 -1.97 3.03
N TYR A 43 -2.20 -1.78 1.72
CA TYR A 43 -0.87 -1.66 1.11
C TYR A 43 -0.04 -0.53 1.73
N ARG A 44 -0.64 0.65 1.96
CA ARG A 44 -0.01 1.74 2.71
C ARG A 44 0.38 1.31 4.12
N TYR A 45 -0.54 0.70 4.86
CA TYR A 45 -0.34 0.26 6.24
C TYR A 45 0.83 -0.73 6.36
N ILE A 46 0.88 -1.77 5.52
CA ILE A 46 1.98 -2.76 5.58
C ILE A 46 3.32 -2.16 5.15
N SER A 47 3.32 -1.20 4.20
CA SER A 47 4.52 -0.47 3.79
C SER A 47 5.08 0.40 4.92
N GLU A 48 4.22 1.13 5.62
CA GLU A 48 4.60 1.95 6.78
C GLU A 48 5.05 1.06 7.94
N ASN A 49 4.36 -0.06 8.19
CA ASN A 49 4.66 -0.99 9.28
C ASN A 49 6.04 -1.63 9.12
N ILE A 50 6.36 -2.16 7.94
CA ILE A 50 7.65 -2.82 7.70
C ILE A 50 8.80 -1.81 7.77
N THR A 51 8.62 -0.63 7.18
CA THR A 51 9.60 0.47 7.23
C THR A 51 9.88 0.90 8.67
N ALA A 52 8.82 1.16 9.45
CA ALA A 52 8.95 1.58 10.84
C ALA A 52 9.62 0.52 11.71
N TYR A 53 9.30 -0.76 11.48
CA TYR A 53 9.91 -1.86 12.21
C TYR A 53 11.41 -2.00 11.96
N ILE A 54 11.82 -1.99 10.69
CA ILE A 54 13.24 -2.12 10.33
C ILE A 54 14.02 -0.92 10.85
N ASN A 55 13.51 0.29 10.61
CA ASN A 55 14.14 1.52 11.07
C ASN A 55 14.32 1.52 12.60
N ALA A 56 13.28 1.13 13.36
CA ALA A 56 13.39 1.05 14.81
C ALA A 56 14.48 0.07 15.27
N GLY A 57 14.57 -1.12 14.67
CA GLY A 57 15.61 -2.09 14.99
C GLY A 57 17.03 -1.58 14.69
N GLU A 58 17.22 -0.93 13.54
CA GLU A 58 18.50 -0.33 13.16
C GLU A 58 18.90 0.84 14.08
N TRP A 59 17.93 1.68 14.46
CA TRP A 59 18.17 2.78 15.40
C TRP A 59 18.53 2.27 16.79
N GLU A 60 17.89 1.21 17.28
CA GLU A 60 18.23 0.54 18.53
C GLU A 60 19.62 -0.10 18.49
N ALA A 61 20.06 -0.58 17.32
CA ALA A 61 21.40 -1.10 17.09
C ALA A 61 22.48 0.00 16.94
N GLY A 62 22.09 1.29 16.95
CA GLY A 62 22.99 2.44 16.90
C GLY A 62 23.09 3.15 15.55
N ASN A 63 22.36 2.69 14.53
CA ASN A 63 22.34 3.28 13.19
C ASN A 63 21.24 4.35 13.05
N SER A 64 21.27 5.40 13.86
CA SER A 64 20.15 6.37 13.99
C SER A 64 19.75 7.13 12.72
N GLU A 65 20.58 7.12 11.67
CA GLU A 65 20.28 7.75 10.37
C GLU A 65 19.72 6.77 9.33
N PHE A 66 19.60 5.48 9.68
CA PHE A 66 19.09 4.45 8.79
C PHE A 66 17.65 4.73 8.36
N ASP A 67 17.37 4.48 7.08
CA ASP A 67 16.05 4.60 6.50
C ASP A 67 15.87 3.52 5.44
N TYR A 68 15.06 2.51 5.75
CA TYR A 68 14.76 1.38 4.87
C TYR A 68 14.27 1.83 3.50
N ALA A 69 13.48 2.91 3.44
CA ALA A 69 12.98 3.43 2.18
C ALA A 69 14.09 4.01 1.28
N LYS A 70 15.31 4.26 1.81
CA LYS A 70 16.45 4.76 1.02
C LYS A 70 17.40 3.66 0.56
N LEU A 71 17.24 2.43 1.03
CA LEU A 71 18.04 1.31 0.56
C LEU A 71 17.76 0.97 -0.90
N SER A 72 18.75 0.36 -1.54
CA SER A 72 18.53 -0.35 -2.80
C SER A 72 17.74 -1.64 -2.56
N ASP A 73 17.04 -2.11 -3.59
CA ASP A 73 16.31 -3.36 -3.53
C ASP A 73 17.26 -4.55 -3.32
N GLU A 74 18.46 -4.50 -3.91
CA GLU A 74 19.49 -5.52 -3.78
C GLU A 74 20.03 -5.64 -2.35
N GLU A 75 20.20 -4.52 -1.64
CA GLU A 75 20.61 -4.53 -0.24
C GLU A 75 19.47 -5.05 0.65
N ALA A 76 18.24 -4.59 0.40
CA ALA A 76 17.07 -4.99 1.18
C ALA A 76 16.75 -6.49 1.07
N GLU A 77 17.02 -7.10 -0.09
CA GLU A 77 16.80 -8.53 -0.33
C GLU A 77 17.55 -9.43 0.65
N GLN A 78 18.69 -8.97 1.19
CA GLN A 78 19.46 -9.70 2.21
C GLN A 78 18.68 -9.91 3.51
N ALA A 79 17.70 -9.05 3.80
CA ALA A 79 16.85 -9.14 4.98
C ALA A 79 15.54 -9.91 4.73
N ARG A 80 15.27 -10.41 3.51
CA ARG A 80 14.00 -11.05 3.16
C ARG A 80 13.67 -12.21 4.08
N GLU A 81 14.57 -13.18 4.24
CA GLU A 81 14.29 -14.40 5.02
C GLU A 81 13.92 -14.08 6.48
N ASP A 82 14.70 -13.19 7.12
CA ASP A 82 14.47 -12.78 8.50
C ASP A 82 13.17 -11.98 8.67
N LEU A 83 12.87 -11.10 7.71
CA LEU A 83 11.64 -10.30 7.73
C LEU A 83 10.40 -11.14 7.47
N VAL A 84 10.44 -12.06 6.51
CA VAL A 84 9.33 -12.99 6.28
C VAL A 84 9.10 -13.85 7.53
N LYS A 85 10.16 -14.35 8.17
CA LYS A 85 10.01 -15.13 9.41
C LYS A 85 9.42 -14.32 10.57
N THR A 86 9.73 -13.03 10.66
CA THR A 86 9.36 -12.20 11.81
C THR A 86 8.04 -11.44 11.60
N LYS A 87 7.77 -11.00 10.39
CA LYS A 87 6.59 -10.19 9.99
C LYS A 87 5.59 -10.94 9.15
N GLY A 88 5.99 -12.05 8.53
CA GLY A 88 5.16 -12.85 7.66
C GLY A 88 5.10 -12.39 6.21
N PHE A 89 5.80 -11.31 5.86
CA PHE A 89 5.85 -10.79 4.50
C PHE A 89 7.10 -9.93 4.30
N PHE A 90 7.38 -9.57 3.05
CA PHE A 90 8.47 -8.69 2.65
C PHE A 90 8.00 -7.76 1.52
N ILE A 91 8.49 -6.51 1.54
CA ILE A 91 8.20 -5.49 0.53
C ILE A 91 9.51 -4.79 0.22
N LEU A 92 9.91 -4.73 -1.05
CA LEU A 92 11.13 -4.03 -1.43
C LEU A 92 11.02 -2.51 -1.20
N PRO A 93 12.14 -1.80 -0.94
CA PRO A 93 12.14 -0.35 -0.84
C PRO A 93 11.48 0.35 -2.03
N SER A 94 11.73 -0.09 -3.26
CA SER A 94 11.10 0.50 -4.46
C SER A 94 9.60 0.23 -4.58
N GLU A 95 9.11 -0.76 -3.85
CA GLU A 95 7.71 -1.21 -3.81
C GLU A 95 6.95 -0.67 -2.60
N LEU A 96 7.56 0.19 -1.77
CA LEU A 96 6.86 0.85 -0.67
C LEU A 96 5.81 1.82 -1.21
N PHE A 97 4.66 1.91 -0.55
CA PHE A 97 3.53 2.76 -0.96
C PHE A 97 3.94 4.20 -1.32
N GLU A 98 4.67 4.89 -0.44
CA GLU A 98 5.10 6.27 -0.70
C GLU A 98 6.08 6.36 -1.87
N LYS A 99 6.94 5.35 -2.07
CA LYS A 99 7.87 5.31 -3.21
C LYS A 99 7.11 5.16 -4.52
N VAL A 100 6.18 4.23 -4.60
CA VAL A 100 5.32 4.06 -5.78
C VAL A 100 4.48 5.31 -6.01
N ARG A 101 3.85 5.86 -4.97
CA ARG A 101 3.03 7.08 -5.05
C ARG A 101 3.80 8.26 -5.64
N THR A 102 5.06 8.47 -5.24
CA THR A 102 5.86 9.60 -5.75
C THR A 102 6.14 9.54 -7.25
N ARG A 103 6.25 8.32 -7.82
CA ARG A 103 6.46 8.10 -9.27
C ARG A 103 5.18 7.77 -10.04
N ALA A 104 4.05 7.56 -9.36
CA ALA A 104 2.81 7.03 -9.94
C ALA A 104 2.28 7.86 -11.12
N LYS A 105 2.41 9.20 -11.05
CA LYS A 105 1.95 10.09 -12.13
C LYS A 105 2.76 9.97 -13.43
N ASP A 106 4.00 9.49 -13.32
CA ASP A 106 4.96 9.37 -14.41
C ASP A 106 5.09 7.90 -14.88
N ASP A 107 4.37 6.97 -14.25
CA ASP A 107 4.34 5.55 -14.60
C ASP A 107 3.17 5.27 -15.57
N GLU A 108 3.50 5.14 -16.86
CA GLU A 108 2.53 4.84 -17.91
C GLU A 108 1.85 3.46 -17.74
N ASN A 109 2.44 2.56 -16.95
CA ASN A 109 1.95 1.20 -16.70
C ASN A 109 1.70 0.95 -15.20
N LEU A 110 1.29 1.98 -14.46
CA LEU A 110 1.05 1.91 -13.01
C LEU A 110 0.16 0.73 -12.58
N ASN A 111 -0.86 0.38 -13.36
CA ASN A 111 -1.69 -0.80 -13.15
C ASN A 111 -0.85 -2.09 -13.07
N GLU A 112 0.06 -2.32 -14.03
CA GLU A 112 0.93 -3.51 -14.05
C GLU A 112 1.96 -3.45 -12.92
N THR A 113 2.51 -2.26 -12.63
CA THR A 113 3.42 -2.05 -11.50
C THR A 113 2.75 -2.45 -10.18
N LEU A 114 1.51 -2.03 -9.95
CA LEU A 114 0.76 -2.37 -8.75
C LEU A 114 0.39 -3.86 -8.69
N GLU A 115 -0.02 -4.45 -9.81
CA GLU A 115 -0.30 -5.89 -9.90
C GLU A 115 0.94 -6.72 -9.52
N GLN A 116 2.11 -6.35 -10.05
CA GLN A 116 3.37 -7.02 -9.74
C GLN A 116 3.74 -6.87 -8.26
N ILE A 117 3.56 -5.68 -7.67
CA ILE A 117 3.84 -5.44 -6.25
C ILE A 117 2.93 -6.29 -5.37
N PHE A 118 1.63 -6.31 -5.65
CA PHE A 118 0.69 -7.14 -4.88
C PHE A 118 1.07 -8.62 -4.96
N SER A 119 1.38 -9.11 -6.17
CA SER A 119 1.88 -10.47 -6.38
C SER A 119 3.17 -10.75 -5.59
N ASN A 120 4.13 -9.82 -5.59
CA ASN A 120 5.39 -9.96 -4.85
C ASN A 120 5.19 -10.03 -3.34
N ILE A 121 4.25 -9.22 -2.80
CA ILE A 121 3.90 -9.25 -1.37
C ILE A 121 3.28 -10.59 -1.01
N GLU A 122 2.33 -11.11 -1.79
CA GLU A 122 1.72 -12.42 -1.52
C GLU A 122 2.75 -13.55 -1.65
N ALA A 123 3.58 -13.51 -2.70
CA ALA A 123 4.63 -14.49 -2.95
C ALA A 123 5.71 -14.48 -1.85
N SER A 124 5.95 -13.35 -1.19
CA SER A 124 6.92 -13.26 -0.09
C SER A 124 6.57 -14.16 1.10
N ALA A 125 5.28 -14.43 1.32
CA ALA A 125 4.79 -15.27 2.40
C ALA A 125 4.64 -16.75 2.00
N GLN A 126 4.78 -17.07 0.70
CA GLN A 126 4.52 -18.41 0.18
C GLN A 126 5.47 -19.46 0.79
N GLY A 127 4.91 -20.59 1.24
CA GLY A 127 5.66 -21.67 1.87
C GLY A 127 6.10 -21.37 3.31
N THR A 128 5.60 -20.29 3.92
CA THR A 128 5.89 -19.93 5.32
C THR A 128 4.64 -20.00 6.19
N GLU A 129 4.81 -19.86 7.51
CA GLU A 129 3.68 -19.92 8.47
C GLU A 129 2.63 -18.82 8.24
N SER A 130 2.98 -17.74 7.53
CA SER A 130 2.09 -16.62 7.23
C SER A 130 1.40 -16.72 5.87
N GLU A 131 1.65 -17.77 5.06
CA GLU A 131 1.05 -17.91 3.72
C GLU A 131 -0.47 -17.69 3.75
N ASP A 132 -1.17 -18.36 4.67
CA ASP A 132 -2.63 -18.29 4.77
C ASP A 132 -3.17 -16.88 5.12
N ASN A 133 -2.33 -16.01 5.68
CA ASN A 133 -2.72 -14.62 5.98
C ASN A 133 -2.54 -13.67 4.79
N PHE A 134 -1.68 -14.02 3.84
CA PHE A 134 -1.32 -13.16 2.70
C PHE A 134 -1.82 -13.66 1.36
N LYS A 135 -2.13 -14.95 1.25
CA LYS A 135 -2.66 -15.55 0.02
C LYS A 135 -4.03 -14.97 -0.34
N GLY A 136 -4.14 -14.40 -1.53
CA GLY A 136 -5.36 -13.77 -2.03
C GLY A 136 -5.74 -12.50 -1.30
N LEU A 137 -4.79 -11.87 -0.62
CA LEU A 137 -5.01 -10.64 0.14
C LEU A 137 -5.40 -9.46 -0.75
N PHE A 138 -4.94 -9.48 -2.00
CA PHE A 138 -5.22 -8.45 -3.00
C PHE A 138 -6.12 -8.93 -4.15
N ASP A 139 -6.70 -10.14 -4.07
CA ASP A 139 -7.56 -10.74 -5.12
C ASP A 139 -8.76 -9.86 -5.48
N ASP A 140 -9.29 -9.11 -4.52
CA ASP A 140 -10.44 -8.22 -4.73
C ASP A 140 -10.06 -6.89 -5.45
N ILE A 141 -8.77 -6.65 -5.71
CA ILE A 141 -8.27 -5.43 -6.35
C ILE A 141 -7.83 -5.71 -7.80
N ASP A 142 -8.79 -5.71 -8.71
CA ASP A 142 -8.49 -5.79 -10.14
C ASP A 142 -8.02 -4.42 -10.67
N VAL A 143 -6.72 -4.14 -10.62
CA VAL A 143 -6.11 -2.91 -11.16
C VAL A 143 -6.20 -2.80 -12.68
N ASN A 144 -6.55 -3.89 -13.36
CA ASN A 144 -6.76 -3.98 -14.79
C ASN A 144 -8.23 -3.90 -15.22
N SER A 145 -9.14 -3.67 -14.26
CA SER A 145 -10.57 -3.66 -14.51
C SER A 145 -11.02 -2.56 -15.46
N ASN A 146 -11.95 -2.90 -16.36
CA ASN A 146 -12.66 -1.90 -17.18
C ASN A 146 -13.49 -0.91 -16.34
N LYS A 147 -13.76 -1.25 -15.06
CA LYS A 147 -14.38 -0.35 -14.09
C LYS A 147 -13.47 0.84 -13.77
N LEU A 148 -12.15 0.64 -13.71
CA LEU A 148 -11.19 1.74 -13.57
C LEU A 148 -11.08 2.56 -14.86
N GLY A 149 -11.31 1.95 -16.00
CA GLY A 149 -11.44 2.65 -17.27
C GLY A 149 -11.22 1.73 -18.46
N ASN A 150 -11.73 2.14 -19.62
CA ASN A 150 -11.64 1.34 -20.85
C ASN A 150 -10.27 1.41 -21.54
N THR A 151 -9.33 2.21 -21.02
CA THR A 151 -7.96 2.33 -21.53
C THR A 151 -6.97 2.35 -20.38
N VAL A 152 -5.75 1.87 -20.60
CA VAL A 152 -4.65 1.88 -19.61
C VAL A 152 -4.45 3.28 -19.03
N VAL A 153 -4.42 4.31 -19.88
CA VAL A 153 -4.32 5.72 -19.46
C VAL A 153 -5.41 6.10 -18.45
N LYS A 154 -6.67 5.78 -18.72
CA LYS A 154 -7.79 6.12 -17.81
C LYS A 154 -7.74 5.32 -16.51
N ARG A 155 -7.31 4.06 -16.56
CA ARG A 155 -7.10 3.24 -15.36
C ARG A 155 -6.02 3.88 -14.48
N ASN A 156 -4.89 4.22 -15.07
CA ASN A 156 -3.75 4.80 -14.36
C ASN A 156 -4.08 6.19 -13.82
N GLU A 157 -4.82 7.04 -14.53
CA GLU A 157 -5.35 8.30 -14.00
C GLU A 157 -6.18 8.11 -12.71
N LYS A 158 -7.00 7.06 -12.64
CA LYS A 158 -7.77 6.75 -11.42
C LYS A 158 -6.92 6.16 -10.32
N LEU A 159 -5.99 5.26 -10.65
CA LEU A 159 -5.07 4.66 -9.68
C LEU A 159 -4.19 5.74 -9.03
N VAL A 160 -3.67 6.69 -9.82
CA VAL A 160 -2.94 7.87 -9.31
C VAL A 160 -3.80 8.68 -8.34
N LYS A 161 -5.06 8.98 -8.71
CA LYS A 161 -5.98 9.70 -7.82
C LYS A 161 -6.23 8.93 -6.52
N LEU A 162 -6.45 7.63 -6.62
CA LEU A 162 -6.68 6.75 -5.47
C LEU A 162 -5.47 6.73 -4.53
N MET A 163 -4.26 6.50 -5.06
CA MET A 163 -3.02 6.50 -4.27
C MET A 163 -2.79 7.85 -3.60
N ASN A 164 -2.97 8.96 -4.32
CA ASN A 164 -2.82 10.29 -3.74
C ASN A 164 -3.81 10.53 -2.60
N SER A 165 -5.07 10.16 -2.82
CA SER A 165 -6.10 10.37 -1.81
C SER A 165 -5.88 9.50 -0.57
N VAL A 166 -5.43 8.25 -0.74
CA VAL A 166 -5.05 7.36 0.37
C VAL A 166 -3.81 7.90 1.10
N GLY A 167 -2.81 8.40 0.38
CA GLY A 167 -1.59 8.95 0.97
C GLY A 167 -1.78 10.32 1.65
N GLU A 168 -2.84 11.06 1.32
CA GLU A 168 -3.23 12.31 2.01
C GLU A 168 -4.04 12.06 3.29
N MET A 169 -4.50 10.83 3.51
CA MET A 169 -5.20 10.49 4.75
C MET A 169 -4.28 10.65 5.95
N LYS A 170 -4.78 11.33 6.99
CA LYS A 170 -4.14 11.37 8.30
C LYS A 170 -4.45 10.08 9.05
N LEU A 171 -3.67 9.05 8.77
CA LEU A 171 -3.57 7.86 9.60
C LEU A 171 -2.56 8.21 10.69
N GLY A 172 -3.02 8.23 11.94
CA GLY A 172 -2.40 8.93 13.09
C GLY A 172 -0.96 8.55 13.40
#